data_AF-A0A1G4G6J0-F1
#
_entry.id   AF-A0A1G4G6J0-F1
#
_cell.length_a   1.000
_cell.length_b   1.000
_cell.length_c   1.000
_cell.angle_alpha   90.00
_cell.angle_beta   90.00
_cell.angle_gamma   90.00
#
_symmetry.space_group_name_H-M   'P 1'
#
loop_
_entity.id
_entity.type
_entity.pdbx_description
1 polymer ?
#
loop_
_entity_poly.entity_id
_entity_poly.type
_entity_poly.pdbx_seq_one_letter_code
_entity_poly.pdbx_strand_id
1 'polypeptide(L)'
;MRKIVFLFAVLSVFFLWGVVGCNALNIKQSDYEVNKPWMEETLRKSVQQYRTMMENLPDGVQPNSINKNGELKTVKPTSWVAGFYPGTLFYLSV
;
A
#
# COMPACT_ATOMS: atom_id res chain seq x y z
N MET A 1 43.61 -22.37 -40.61
CA MET A 1 43.74 -22.26 -39.13
C MET A 1 43.47 -20.85 -38.60
N ARG A 2 44.13 -19.79 -39.10
CA ARG A 2 43.95 -18.40 -38.61
C ARG A 2 42.51 -17.85 -38.66
N LYS A 3 41.74 -18.18 -39.71
CA LYS A 3 40.32 -17.76 -39.86
C LYS A 3 39.36 -18.45 -38.88
N ILE A 4 39.65 -19.71 -38.53
CA ILE A 4 38.85 -20.50 -37.58
C ILE A 4 39.07 -19.99 -36.16
N VAL A 5 40.33 -19.67 -35.79
CA VAL A 5 40.67 -19.05 -34.50
C VAL A 5 40.00 -17.67 -34.35
N PHE A 6 39.95 -16.86 -35.41
CA PHE A 6 39.24 -15.58 -35.40
C PHE A 6 37.72 -15.76 -35.22
N LEU A 7 37.11 -16.76 -35.88
CA LEU A 7 35.69 -17.04 -35.74
C LEU A 7 35.31 -17.46 -34.31
N PHE A 8 36.12 -18.32 -33.69
CA PHE A 8 35.93 -18.72 -32.29
C PHE A 8 36.13 -17.55 -31.32
N ALA A 9 37.09 -16.65 -31.58
CA ALA A 9 37.32 -15.47 -30.77
C ALA A 9 36.15 -14.46 -30.87
N VAL A 10 35.54 -14.30 -32.04
CA VAL A 10 34.37 -13.42 -32.20
C VAL A 10 33.14 -14.03 -31.50
N LEU A 11 32.91 -15.33 -31.67
CA LEU A 11 31.79 -16.03 -31.01
C LEU A 11 31.90 -16.03 -29.48
N SER A 12 33.12 -16.14 -28.92
CA SER A 12 33.31 -16.07 -27.47
C SER A 12 33.04 -14.68 -26.90
N VAL A 13 33.37 -13.61 -27.64
CA VAL A 13 33.07 -12.22 -27.23
C VAL A 13 31.55 -11.96 -27.24
N PHE A 14 30.83 -12.46 -28.24
CA PHE A 14 29.35 -12.37 -28.27
C PHE A 14 28.70 -13.18 -27.15
N PHE A 15 29.25 -14.35 -26.81
CA PHE A 15 28.75 -15.16 -25.70
C PHE A 15 28.95 -14.45 -24.35
N LEU A 16 30.10 -13.80 -24.14
CA LEU A 16 30.40 -13.03 -22.92
C LEU A 16 29.47 -11.82 -22.72
N TRP A 17 29.07 -11.13 -23.80
CA TRP A 17 28.09 -10.03 -23.70
C TRP A 17 26.66 -10.52 -23.41
N GLY A 18 26.30 -11.72 -23.88
CA GLY A 18 25.00 -12.34 -23.59
C GLY A 18 24.78 -12.68 -22.11
N VAL A 19 25.83 -13.11 -21.39
CA VAL A 19 25.70 -13.50 -19.97
C VAL A 19 25.58 -12.28 -19.03
N VAL A 20 26.14 -11.13 -19.39
CA VAL A 20 26.08 -9.91 -18.57
C VAL A 20 24.67 -9.29 -18.56
N GLY A 21 23.86 -9.53 -19.60
CA GLY A 21 22.49 -9.00 -19.72
C GLY A 21 21.46 -9.64 -18.79
N CYS A 22 21.69 -10.87 -18.31
CA CYS A 22 20.69 -11.60 -17.50
C CYS A 22 20.58 -11.13 -16.04
N ASN A 23 21.53 -10.34 -15.52
CA ASN A 23 21.49 -9.85 -14.13
C ASN A 23 20.93 -8.42 -13.99
N ALA A 24 20.59 -7.76 -15.09
CA ALA A 24 20.14 -6.36 -15.11
C ALA A 24 18.63 -6.16 -14.86
N LEU A 25 17.86 -7.23 -14.67
CA LEU A 25 16.44 -7.16 -14.27
C LEU A 25 16.28 -7.24 -12.75
N ASN A 26 17.13 -6.54 -12.00
CA ASN A 26 16.74 -6.14 -10.66
C ASN A 26 15.80 -4.95 -10.83
N ILE A 27 14.50 -5.21 -10.90
CA ILE A 27 13.48 -4.18 -10.69
C ILE A 27 13.87 -3.53 -9.36
N LYS A 28 14.33 -2.28 -9.39
CA LYS A 28 14.55 -1.51 -8.17
C LYS A 28 13.19 -1.36 -7.51
N GLN A 29 12.86 -2.28 -6.61
CA GLN A 29 11.76 -2.10 -5.69
C GLN A 29 12.05 -0.78 -4.98
N SER A 30 11.23 0.22 -5.26
CA SER A 30 11.32 1.52 -4.62
C SER A 30 11.33 1.26 -3.11
N ASP A 31 12.46 1.52 -2.45
CA ASP A 31 12.57 1.55 -0.99
C ASP A 31 11.68 2.69 -0.49
N TYR A 32 10.37 2.45 -0.46
CA TYR A 32 9.46 3.28 0.29
C TYR A 32 9.81 3.03 1.75
N GLU A 33 10.40 4.03 2.38
CA GLU A 33 10.72 4.00 3.81
C GLU A 33 9.41 3.89 4.61
N VAL A 34 9.03 2.66 4.96
CA VAL A 34 7.78 2.28 5.65
C VAL A 34 7.72 2.84 7.08
N ASN A 35 8.82 3.36 7.63
CA ASN A 35 8.95 3.75 9.04
C ASN A 35 9.15 5.25 9.23
N LYS A 36 8.28 6.07 8.67
CA LYS A 36 8.28 7.50 9.00
C LYS A 36 7.58 7.72 10.34
N PRO A 37 8.17 8.47 11.30
CA PRO A 37 7.58 8.66 12.64
C PRO A 37 6.16 9.22 12.64
N TRP A 38 5.78 10.00 11.63
CA TRP A 38 4.42 10.52 11.51
C TRP A 38 3.39 9.44 11.19
N MET A 39 3.78 8.31 10.59
CA MET A 39 2.86 7.21 10.26
C MET A 39 2.31 6.55 11.52
N GLU A 40 3.18 6.23 12.46
CA GLU A 40 2.81 5.67 13.76
C GLU A 40 1.89 6.62 14.53
N GLU A 41 2.24 7.90 14.56
CA GLU A 41 1.42 8.92 15.22
C GLU A 41 0.05 9.08 14.55
N THR A 42 -0.03 8.99 13.22
CA THR A 42 -1.29 9.00 12.48
C THR A 42 -2.13 7.77 12.83
N LEU A 43 -1.56 6.56 12.81
CA LEU A 43 -2.27 5.33 13.16
C LEU A 43 -2.78 5.38 14.60
N ARG A 44 -1.94 5.83 15.55
CA ARG A 44 -2.33 6.01 16.96
C ARG A 44 -3.52 6.96 17.10
N LYS A 45 -3.49 8.10 16.41
CA LYS A 45 -4.60 9.06 16.38
C LYS A 45 -5.86 8.47 15.76
N SER A 46 -5.73 7.73 14.64
CA SER A 46 -6.86 7.06 14.00
C SER A 46 -7.53 6.05 14.91
N VAL A 47 -6.76 5.22 15.61
CA VAL A 47 -7.26 4.28 16.64
C VAL A 47 -8.03 5.02 17.71
N GLN A 48 -7.47 6.10 18.26
CA GLN A 48 -8.14 6.90 19.30
C GLN A 48 -9.48 7.46 18.80
N GLN A 49 -9.51 8.02 17.59
CA GLN A 49 -10.74 8.56 17.00
C GLN A 49 -11.81 7.48 16.80
N TYR A 50 -11.43 6.29 16.32
CA TYR A 50 -12.37 5.19 16.14
C TYR A 50 -12.92 4.66 17.47
N ARG A 51 -12.09 4.57 18.52
CA ARG A 51 -12.58 4.17 19.86
C ARG A 51 -13.62 5.15 20.40
N THR A 52 -13.34 6.46 20.32
CA THR A 52 -14.31 7.49 20.72
C THR A 52 -15.57 7.42 19.86
N MET A 53 -15.46 7.15 18.55
CA MET A 53 -16.62 6.98 17.69
C MET A 53 -17.46 5.76 18.07
N MET A 54 -16.84 4.63 18.40
CA MET A 54 -17.54 3.41 18.86
C MET A 54 -18.37 3.66 20.12
N GLU A 55 -17.87 4.48 21.05
CA GLU A 55 -18.57 4.81 22.30
C GLU A 55 -19.74 5.78 22.11
N ASN A 56 -19.69 6.63 21.07
CA ASN A 56 -20.64 7.74 20.87
C ASN A 56 -21.58 7.55 19.68
N LEU A 57 -21.33 6.55 18.82
CA LEU A 57 -22.18 6.26 17.68
C LEU A 57 -23.49 5.61 18.15
N PRO A 58 -24.66 6.14 17.77
CA PRO A 58 -25.93 5.52 18.13
C PRO A 58 -26.06 4.10 17.56
N ASP A 59 -26.76 3.24 18.29
CA ASP A 59 -27.05 1.88 17.83
C ASP A 59 -27.83 1.87 16.52
N GLY A 60 -27.53 0.88 15.66
CA GLY A 60 -28.27 0.63 14.43
C GLY A 60 -27.97 1.60 13.27
N VAL A 61 -26.96 2.47 13.41
CA VAL A 61 -26.51 3.37 12.34
C VAL A 61 -24.99 3.31 12.13
N GLN A 62 -24.52 3.85 11.01
CA GLN A 62 -23.12 3.95 10.62
C GLN A 62 -22.73 5.41 10.41
N PRO A 63 -21.48 5.82 10.70
CA PRO A 63 -21.02 7.19 10.44
C PRO A 63 -20.89 7.44 8.93
N ASN A 64 -21.15 8.68 8.50
CA ASN A 64 -21.05 9.08 7.09
C ASN A 64 -20.18 10.32 6.90
N SER A 65 -20.60 11.46 7.44
CA SER A 65 -19.93 12.75 7.25
C SER A 65 -20.22 13.70 8.40
N ILE A 66 -19.53 14.84 8.42
CA ILE A 66 -19.88 15.97 9.29
C ILE A 66 -20.69 16.99 8.46
N ASN A 67 -21.78 17.50 9.01
CA ASN A 67 -22.58 18.53 8.34
C ASN A 67 -21.96 19.94 8.53
N LYS A 68 -22.55 20.97 7.92
CA LYS A 68 -22.06 22.36 8.04
C LYS A 68 -22.07 22.91 9.47
N ASN A 69 -22.87 22.33 10.35
CA ASN A 69 -23.01 22.74 11.74
C ASN A 69 -22.02 22.01 12.66
N GLY A 70 -21.19 21.11 12.12
CA GLY A 70 -20.26 20.31 12.91
C GLY A 70 -20.86 19.02 13.48
N GLU A 71 -22.08 18.65 13.11
CA GLU A 71 -22.76 17.47 13.65
C GLU A 71 -22.48 16.22 12.80
N LEU A 72 -22.40 15.06 13.47
CA LEU A 72 -22.23 13.78 12.81
C LEU A 72 -23.51 13.36 12.08
N LYS A 73 -23.41 13.26 10.76
CA LYS A 73 -24.42 12.61 9.93
C LYS A 73 -24.19 11.09 9.96
N THR A 74 -25.25 10.36 10.28
CA THR A 74 -25.27 8.90 10.26
C THR A 74 -26.15 8.37 9.13
N VAL A 75 -25.98 7.09 8.80
CA VAL A 75 -26.77 6.38 7.79
C VAL A 75 -27.19 5.00 8.29
N LYS A 76 -28.24 4.44 7.68
CA LYS A 76 -28.65 3.04 7.94
C LYS A 76 -27.62 2.05 7.35
N PRO A 77 -27.55 0.82 7.87
CA PRO A 77 -26.68 -0.24 7.33
C PRO A 77 -26.92 -0.60 5.85
N THR A 78 -28.07 -0.23 5.29
CA THR A 78 -28.39 -0.43 3.87
C THR A 78 -27.75 0.60 2.93
N SER A 79 -27.10 1.64 3.47
CA SER A 79 -26.43 2.65 2.66
C SER A 79 -25.18 2.07 1.98
N TRP A 80 -24.88 2.53 0.76
CA TRP A 80 -23.68 2.10 0.02
C TRP A 80 -22.36 2.41 0.76
N VAL A 81 -22.35 3.38 1.69
CA VAL A 81 -21.17 3.70 2.50
C VAL A 81 -21.09 2.93 3.82
N ALA A 82 -22.12 2.17 4.20
CA ALA A 82 -22.22 1.57 5.53
C ALA A 82 -21.07 0.59 5.83
N GLY A 83 -20.45 0.00 4.80
CA GLY A 83 -19.34 -0.93 4.95
C GLY A 83 -17.99 -0.29 5.31
N PHE A 84 -17.81 1.02 5.12
CA PHE A 84 -16.50 1.66 5.34
C PHE A 84 -16.09 1.69 6.80
N TYR A 85 -17.05 1.95 7.71
CA TYR A 85 -16.78 1.98 9.15
C TYR A 85 -16.33 0.61 9.68
N PRO A 86 -17.11 -0.48 9.54
CA PRO A 86 -16.65 -1.80 9.98
C PRO A 86 -15.40 -2.27 9.21
N GLY A 87 -15.27 -1.92 7.93
CA GLY A 87 -14.06 -2.20 7.15
C GLY A 87 -12.80 -1.56 7.75
N THR A 88 -12.90 -0.33 8.23
CA THR A 88 -11.77 0.37 8.86
C THR A 88 -11.44 -0.21 10.25
N LEU A 89 -12.43 -0.70 10.99
CA LEU A 89 -12.17 -1.43 12.25
C LEU A 89 -11.27 -2.65 12.00
N PHE A 90 -11.46 -3.39 10.91
CA PHE A 90 -10.55 -4.48 10.54
C PHE A 90 -9.13 -4.00 10.24
N TYR A 91 -8.97 -2.87 9.54
CA TYR A 91 -7.64 -2.32 9.26
C TYR A 91 -6.92 -1.85 10.53
N LEU A 92 -7.67 -1.30 11.49
CA LEU A 92 -7.10 -0.78 12.74
C LEU A 92 -6.97 -1.86 13.83
N SER A 93 -7.61 -3.02 13.67
CA SER A 93 -7.66 -4.11 14.67
C SER A 93 -8.16 -3.62 16.05
N VAL A 94 -9.17 -2.74 16.06
CA VAL A 94 -9.71 -2.08 17.26
C VAL A 94 -11.07 -2.58 17.70
#